data_AF-A0A150WQZ6-F1
#
_entry.id   AF-A0A150WQZ6-F1
#
_cell.length_a   1.000
_cell.length_b   1.000
_cell.length_c   1.000
_cell.angle_alpha   90.00
_cell.angle_beta   90.00
_cell.angle_gamma   90.00
#
_symmetry.space_group_name_H-M   'P 1'
#
loop_
_entity.id
_entity.type
_entity.pdbx_description
1 polymer ?
#
loop_
_entity_poly.entity_id
_entity_poly.type
_entity_poly.pdbx_seq_one_letter_code
_entity_poly.pdbx_strand_id
1 'polypeptide(L)'
;MQYALVDNTRAEATKGLKGICPGCGLIVRAKCGSKVIHHWAHENRVQCDSWWENETAWHRAWKELFPAECREVTHHAVDGEIHRADIKTPSGIYIEVQHSQITDLERLARERFYKNLVWIVDAKPFRNNFRLAHMLPHHDSDIAQDLVWYKAEWGLEGTISGLFYRKSQNPDASSWVYVEGTHHIERELKLAYRGQHQYVWKKPRTTWIEATVPVYLDFGEEWLCRLEQYGNTNLKILRLISKVQFLRDCMLEVDVKKIADNPFKLKNS
;
A
#
# COMPACT_ATOMS: atom_id res chain seq x y z
N MET A 1 -3.74 -7.82 19.79
CA MET A 1 -4.11 -6.43 20.12
C MET A 1 -2.98 -5.84 20.95
N GLN A 2 -2.48 -4.68 20.55
CA GLN A 2 -1.52 -3.88 21.30
C GLN A 2 -2.17 -3.18 22.49
N TYR A 3 -3.41 -2.69 22.34
CA TYR A 3 -4.09 -1.87 23.35
C TYR A 3 -5.35 -2.51 23.92
N ALA A 4 -5.63 -2.20 25.19
CA ALA A 4 -6.88 -2.49 25.89
C ALA A 4 -7.20 -1.35 26.87
N LEU A 5 -8.39 -1.35 27.46
CA LEU A 5 -8.76 -0.40 28.52
C LEU A 5 -8.40 -0.98 29.90
N VAL A 6 -7.55 -0.30 30.65
CA VAL A 6 -7.22 -0.58 32.05
C VAL A 6 -7.66 0.65 32.83
N ASP A 7 -8.60 0.47 33.78
CA ASP A 7 -9.21 1.58 34.52
C ASP A 7 -9.75 2.69 33.60
N ASN A 8 -10.48 2.29 32.55
CA ASN A 8 -11.00 3.14 31.47
C ASN A 8 -9.95 3.94 30.68
N THR A 9 -8.66 3.66 30.90
CA THR A 9 -7.55 4.29 30.18
C THR A 9 -6.93 3.31 29.22
N ARG A 10 -6.65 3.77 28.00
CA ARG A 10 -6.05 2.94 26.97
C ARG A 10 -4.58 2.65 27.30
N ALA A 11 -4.22 1.37 27.40
CA ALA A 11 -2.90 0.93 27.84
C ALA A 11 -2.37 -0.25 27.02
N GLU A 12 -1.04 -0.31 26.90
CA GLU A 12 -0.34 -1.44 26.30
C GLU A 12 -0.25 -2.63 27.25
N ALA A 13 -0.06 -3.82 26.67
CA ALA A 13 0.04 -5.05 27.43
C ALA A 13 1.28 -5.05 28.35
N THR A 14 1.04 -4.93 29.65
CA THR A 14 2.06 -5.03 30.70
C THR A 14 1.81 -6.27 31.55
N LYS A 15 2.88 -6.99 31.91
CA LYS A 15 2.80 -8.30 32.56
C LYS A 15 1.94 -8.24 33.82
N GLY A 16 0.97 -9.16 33.91
CA GLY A 16 0.08 -9.30 35.06
C GLY A 16 -1.22 -8.49 34.99
N LEU A 17 -1.36 -7.59 34.01
CA LEU A 17 -2.56 -6.78 33.87
C LEU A 17 -3.75 -7.56 33.27
N LYS A 18 -4.94 -7.12 33.66
CA LYS A 18 -6.22 -7.38 33.02
C LYS A 18 -6.75 -6.07 32.45
N GLY A 19 -7.47 -6.15 31.36
CA GLY A 19 -8.15 -5.00 30.76
C GLY A 19 -9.46 -5.41 30.11
N ILE A 20 -10.11 -4.44 29.49
CA ILE A 20 -11.34 -4.59 28.73
C ILE A 20 -11.03 -4.40 27.24
N CYS A 21 -11.51 -5.31 26.39
CA CYS A 21 -11.41 -5.20 24.94
C CYS A 21 -12.21 -3.97 24.47
N PRO A 22 -11.59 -3.02 23.73
CA PRO A 22 -12.31 -1.86 23.20
C PRO A 22 -13.42 -2.22 22.19
N GLY A 23 -13.30 -3.38 21.53
CA GLY A 23 -14.26 -3.83 20.52
C GLY A 23 -15.52 -4.47 21.10
N CYS A 24 -15.35 -5.46 21.99
CA CYS A 24 -16.47 -6.26 22.49
C CYS A 24 -16.79 -6.08 23.98
N GLY A 25 -15.99 -5.31 24.73
CA GLY A 25 -16.18 -5.10 26.17
C GLY A 25 -15.82 -6.31 27.04
N LEU A 26 -15.34 -7.41 26.48
CA LEU A 26 -14.93 -8.59 27.25
C LEU A 26 -13.53 -8.45 27.87
N ILE A 27 -13.27 -9.25 28.91
CA ILE A 27 -12.00 -9.25 29.62
C ILE A 27 -10.87 -9.81 28.74
N VAL A 28 -9.75 -9.07 28.74
CA VAL A 28 -8.50 -9.47 28.12
C VAL A 28 -7.37 -9.53 29.15
N ARG A 29 -6.38 -10.38 28.90
CA ARG A 29 -5.19 -10.56 29.74
C ARG A 29 -3.93 -10.22 28.95
N ALA A 30 -3.00 -9.54 29.61
CA ALA A 30 -1.70 -9.26 29.02
C ALA A 30 -0.89 -10.55 28.88
N LYS A 31 -0.42 -10.82 27.67
CA LYS A 31 0.53 -11.87 27.32
C LYS A 31 1.88 -11.22 27.04
N CYS A 32 2.83 -11.45 27.94
CA CYS A 32 4.15 -10.83 27.91
C CYS A 32 5.22 -11.91 28.11
N GLY A 33 6.34 -11.80 27.40
CA GLY A 33 7.46 -12.75 27.51
C GLY A 33 8.51 -12.54 26.43
N SER A 34 9.71 -13.07 26.64
CA SER A 34 10.85 -12.88 25.73
C SER A 34 10.68 -13.51 24.33
N LYS A 35 9.71 -14.41 24.17
CA LYS A 35 9.43 -15.12 22.91
C LYS A 35 8.18 -14.61 22.18
N VAL A 36 7.46 -13.64 22.75
CA VAL A 36 6.19 -13.16 22.20
C VAL A 36 6.15 -11.63 22.23
N ILE A 37 5.62 -11.03 21.18
CA ILE A 37 5.30 -9.60 21.20
C ILE A 37 4.24 -9.40 22.29
N HIS A 38 4.44 -8.39 23.14
CA HIS A 38 3.48 -8.09 24.18
C HIS A 38 2.12 -7.71 23.56
N HIS A 39 1.09 -8.45 23.94
CA HIS A 39 -0.26 -8.27 23.41
C HIS A 39 -1.33 -8.61 24.43
N TRP A 40 -2.51 -8.06 24.22
CA TRP A 40 -3.74 -8.43 24.90
C TRP A 40 -4.42 -9.58 24.17
N ALA A 41 -4.86 -10.59 24.94
CA ALA A 41 -5.62 -11.73 24.45
C ALA A 41 -6.89 -11.93 25.28
N HIS A 42 -8.01 -12.28 24.66
CA HIS A 42 -9.24 -12.63 25.37
C HIS A 42 -9.02 -13.81 26.31
N GLU A 43 -9.59 -13.74 27.51
CA GLU A 43 -9.48 -14.81 28.50
C GLU A 43 -10.09 -16.12 28.00
N ASN A 44 -11.19 -16.04 27.25
CA ASN A 44 -12.00 -17.19 26.82
C ASN A 44 -11.82 -17.60 25.34
N ARG A 45 -10.66 -17.34 24.71
CA ARG A 45 -10.42 -17.60 23.26
C ARG A 45 -11.51 -17.07 22.31
N VAL A 46 -12.27 -16.07 22.76
CA VAL A 46 -13.28 -15.41 21.94
C VAL A 46 -12.56 -14.66 20.83
N GLN A 47 -12.94 -14.95 19.59
CA GLN A 47 -12.54 -14.15 18.43
C GLN A 47 -13.64 -13.12 18.18
N CYS A 48 -13.49 -11.94 18.79
CA CYS A 48 -14.49 -10.88 18.70
C CYS A 48 -14.42 -10.05 17.41
N ASP A 49 -13.46 -10.35 16.53
CA ASP A 49 -13.17 -9.62 15.31
C ASP A 49 -12.77 -10.64 14.25
N SER A 50 -13.59 -10.78 13.21
CA SER A 50 -13.37 -11.77 12.15
C SER A 50 -12.15 -11.45 11.28
N TRP A 51 -11.66 -10.21 11.30
CA TRP A 51 -10.47 -9.76 10.58
C TRP A 51 -9.19 -9.85 11.41
N TRP A 52 -9.29 -10.44 12.60
CA TRP A 52 -8.15 -10.64 13.47
C TRP A 52 -7.09 -11.55 12.84
N GLU A 53 -5.85 -11.07 12.81
CA GLU A 53 -4.67 -11.87 12.49
C GLU A 53 -3.58 -11.76 13.57
N ASN A 54 -2.62 -12.70 13.52
CA ASN A 54 -1.45 -12.65 14.38
C ASN A 54 -0.52 -11.52 13.92
N GLU A 55 -0.25 -10.59 14.83
CA GLU A 55 0.62 -9.45 14.56
C GLU A 55 2.09 -9.87 14.49
N THR A 56 2.76 -9.48 13.41
CA THR A 56 4.21 -9.66 13.24
C THR A 56 4.99 -8.43 13.73
N ALA A 57 6.31 -8.56 13.87
CA ALA A 57 7.16 -7.41 14.22
C ALA A 57 7.13 -6.32 13.14
N TRP A 58 7.04 -6.69 11.86
CA TRP A 58 6.91 -5.75 10.75
C TRP A 58 5.58 -4.99 10.80
N HIS A 59 4.49 -5.70 11.11
CA HIS A 59 3.16 -5.11 11.28
C HIS A 59 3.12 -4.12 12.44
N ARG A 60 3.68 -4.51 13.60
CA ARG A 60 3.80 -3.63 14.76
C ARG A 60 4.62 -2.37 14.46
N ALA A 61 5.77 -2.54 13.81
CA ALA A 61 6.65 -1.43 13.43
C ALA A 61 5.94 -0.41 12.53
N TRP A 62 5.10 -0.86 11.59
CA TRP A 62 4.29 0.04 10.76
C TRP A 62 3.28 0.86 11.57
N LYS A 63 2.57 0.23 12.52
CA LYS A 63 1.65 0.95 13.41
C LYS A 63 2.38 1.96 14.29
N GLU A 64 3.58 1.62 14.74
CA GLU A 64 4.40 2.48 15.61
C GLU A 64 4.89 3.77 14.94
N LEU A 65 4.84 3.87 13.61
CA LEU A 65 5.11 5.12 12.87
C LEU A 65 4.03 6.19 13.05
N PHE A 66 2.85 5.83 13.57
CA PHE A 66 1.74 6.75 13.80
C PHE A 66 1.59 7.07 15.29
N PRO A 67 1.00 8.21 15.69
CA PRO A 67 0.67 8.49 17.09
C PRO A 67 -0.20 7.40 17.72
N ALA A 68 -0.07 7.19 19.04
CA ALA A 68 -0.73 6.07 19.73
C ALA A 68 -2.26 6.09 19.56
N GLU A 69 -2.87 7.28 19.59
CA GLU A 69 -4.29 7.54 19.38
C GLU A 69 -4.80 7.11 18.01
N CYS A 70 -3.93 7.00 17.01
CA CYS A 70 -4.29 6.56 15.67
C CYS A 70 -4.27 5.04 15.53
N ARG A 71 -3.51 4.33 16.36
CA ARG A 71 -3.31 2.87 16.24
C ARG A 71 -4.54 2.12 16.73
N GLU A 72 -4.85 0.94 16.21
CA GLU A 72 -5.86 0.01 16.75
C GLU A 72 -7.21 0.67 17.13
N VAL A 73 -7.75 1.50 16.24
CA VAL A 73 -8.99 2.25 16.49
C VAL A 73 -10.20 1.41 16.09
N THR A 74 -11.15 1.25 17.02
CA THR A 74 -12.40 0.53 16.76
C THR A 74 -13.36 1.40 15.96
N HIS A 75 -13.92 0.84 14.89
CA HIS A 75 -14.95 1.45 14.07
C HIS A 75 -16.24 0.63 14.18
N HIS A 76 -17.35 1.35 14.35
CA HIS A 76 -18.69 0.78 14.41
C HIS A 76 -19.44 1.23 13.16
N ALA A 77 -19.91 0.28 12.36
CA ALA A 77 -20.83 0.55 11.27
C ALA A 77 -22.26 0.73 11.77
N VAL A 78 -23.11 1.30 10.91
CA VAL A 78 -24.51 1.63 11.22
C VAL A 78 -25.35 0.37 11.45
N ASP A 79 -24.98 -0.74 10.82
CA ASP A 79 -25.62 -2.05 10.97
C ASP A 79 -25.14 -2.83 12.22
N GLY A 80 -24.24 -2.24 13.00
CA GLY A 80 -23.69 -2.85 14.21
C GLY A 80 -22.46 -3.72 13.98
N GLU A 81 -21.94 -3.82 12.76
CA GLU A 81 -20.64 -4.46 12.49
C GLU A 81 -19.51 -3.65 13.15
N ILE A 82 -18.56 -4.34 13.80
CA ILE A 82 -17.48 -3.73 14.58
C ILE A 82 -16.15 -4.33 14.15
N HIS A 83 -15.24 -3.47 13.70
CA HIS A 83 -13.87 -3.87 13.38
C HIS A 83 -12.86 -2.88 13.92
N ARG A 84 -11.65 -3.36 14.16
CA ARG A 84 -10.53 -2.55 14.65
C ARG A 84 -9.55 -2.35 13.52
N ALA A 85 -9.42 -1.10 13.08
CA ALA A 85 -8.44 -0.75 12.07
C ALA A 85 -7.03 -0.75 12.66
N ASP A 86 -6.04 -1.12 11.85
CA ASP A 86 -4.64 -1.02 12.29
C ASP A 86 -4.25 0.41 12.63
N ILE A 87 -4.59 1.35 11.74
CA ILE A 87 -4.43 2.79 11.95
C ILE A 87 -5.67 3.52 11.42
N LYS A 88 -6.13 4.53 12.16
CA LYS A 88 -7.07 5.55 11.71
C LYS A 88 -6.49 6.92 12.04
N THR A 89 -6.25 7.74 11.02
CA THR A 89 -5.70 9.09 11.21
C THR A 89 -6.79 10.08 11.64
N PRO A 90 -6.42 11.24 12.22
CA PRO A 90 -7.40 12.25 12.65
C PRO A 90 -8.23 12.82 11.48
N SER A 91 -7.67 12.80 10.27
CA SER A 91 -8.35 13.23 9.03
C SER A 91 -9.35 12.20 8.49
N GLY A 92 -9.44 11.01 9.10
CA GLY A 92 -10.38 9.97 8.73
C GLY A 92 -9.87 8.99 7.69
N ILE A 93 -8.56 8.92 7.46
CA ILE A 93 -7.94 7.87 6.63
C ILE A 93 -7.73 6.62 7.46
N TYR A 94 -8.18 5.49 6.94
CA TYR A 94 -7.92 4.16 7.48
C TYR A 94 -6.74 3.54 6.76
N ILE A 95 -5.84 2.89 7.49
CA ILE A 95 -4.71 2.16 6.94
C ILE A 95 -4.74 0.75 7.51
N GLU A 96 -4.70 -0.23 6.63
CA GLU A 96 -4.59 -1.64 6.97
C GLU A 96 -3.23 -2.16 6.49
N VAL A 97 -2.50 -2.79 7.41
CA VAL A 97 -1.14 -3.29 7.18
C VAL A 97 -1.21 -4.80 7.02
N GLN A 98 -0.98 -5.30 5.82
CA GLN A 98 -1.22 -6.70 5.49
C GLN A 98 0.08 -7.47 5.23
N HIS A 99 0.36 -8.45 6.08
CA HIS A 99 1.45 -9.41 5.87
C HIS A 99 0.94 -10.75 5.32
N SER A 100 -0.13 -11.29 5.90
CA SER A 100 -0.71 -12.58 5.53
C SER A 100 -1.48 -12.51 4.20
N GLN A 101 -1.78 -13.66 3.62
CA GLN A 101 -2.70 -13.72 2.48
C GLN A 101 -4.13 -13.40 2.94
N ILE A 102 -4.85 -12.60 2.16
CA ILE A 102 -6.28 -12.36 2.33
C ILE A 102 -7.01 -12.75 1.06
N THR A 103 -8.29 -13.08 1.19
CA THR A 103 -9.15 -13.38 0.03
C THR A 103 -9.67 -12.08 -0.60
N ASP A 104 -10.07 -12.15 -1.87
CA ASP A 104 -10.70 -11.00 -2.54
C ASP A 104 -12.00 -10.57 -1.86
N LEU A 105 -12.77 -11.54 -1.34
CA LEU A 105 -13.99 -11.27 -0.59
C LEU A 105 -13.69 -10.47 0.69
N GLU A 106 -12.67 -10.87 1.44
CA GLU A 106 -12.25 -10.18 2.65
C GLU A 106 -11.71 -8.77 2.36
N ARG A 107 -10.86 -8.64 1.33
CA ARG A 107 -10.37 -7.33 0.86
C ARG A 107 -11.55 -6.40 0.51
N LEU A 108 -12.49 -6.87 -0.30
CA LEU A 108 -13.66 -6.09 -0.71
C LEU A 108 -14.60 -5.77 0.45
N ALA A 109 -14.70 -6.63 1.46
CA ALA A 109 -15.45 -6.34 2.68
C ALA A 109 -14.81 -5.17 3.44
N ARG A 110 -13.50 -5.23 3.68
CA ARG A 110 -12.73 -4.16 4.36
C ARG A 110 -12.77 -2.84 3.59
N GLU A 111 -12.59 -2.87 2.27
CA GLU A 111 -12.68 -1.69 1.41
C GLU A 111 -14.07 -1.02 1.49
N ARG A 112 -15.16 -1.80 1.46
CA ARG A 112 -16.53 -1.27 1.58
C ARG A 112 -16.85 -0.74 2.97
N PHE A 113 -16.31 -1.40 4.00
CA PHE A 113 -16.52 -1.03 5.39
C PHE A 113 -15.84 0.30 5.72
N TYR A 114 -14.55 0.44 5.45
CA TYR A 114 -13.79 1.64 5.80
C TYR A 114 -13.91 2.78 4.79
N LYS A 115 -14.07 2.46 3.49
CA LYS A 115 -14.21 3.39 2.35
C LYS A 115 -12.98 4.26 2.08
N ASN A 116 -12.55 5.06 3.05
CA ASN A 116 -11.34 5.90 2.99
C ASN A 116 -10.11 5.11 3.43
N LEU A 117 -9.87 3.98 2.76
CA LEU A 117 -8.88 2.97 3.13
C LEU A 117 -7.64 3.04 2.23
N VAL A 118 -6.47 2.75 2.80
CA VAL A 118 -5.25 2.44 2.06
C VAL A 118 -4.63 1.15 2.60
N TRP A 119 -4.08 0.35 1.69
CA TRP A 119 -3.35 -0.87 2.02
C TRP A 119 -1.85 -0.65 2.02
N ILE A 120 -1.17 -1.13 3.08
CA ILE A 120 0.28 -1.32 3.10
C ILE A 120 0.55 -2.82 3.12
N VAL A 121 1.17 -3.34 2.07
CA VAL A 121 1.36 -4.78 1.88
C VAL A 121 2.83 -5.14 2.04
N ASP A 122 3.13 -6.15 2.86
CA ASP A 122 4.50 -6.69 2.96
C ASP A 122 4.86 -7.38 1.64
N ALA A 123 5.76 -6.75 0.90
CA ALA A 123 6.20 -7.23 -0.39
C ALA A 123 7.49 -8.03 -0.35
N LYS A 124 8.16 -8.08 0.81
CA LYS A 124 9.40 -8.86 1.00
C LYS A 124 9.24 -10.34 0.64
N PRO A 125 8.14 -11.03 1.01
CA PRO A 125 7.98 -12.46 0.70
C PRO A 125 7.97 -12.79 -0.80
N PHE A 126 7.67 -11.83 -1.67
CA PHE A 126 7.64 -12.03 -3.12
C PHE A 126 8.63 -11.17 -3.90
N ARG A 127 9.61 -10.56 -3.21
CA ARG A 127 10.68 -9.75 -3.84
C ARG A 127 11.36 -10.46 -5.01
N ASN A 128 11.72 -11.74 -4.85
CA ASN A 128 12.41 -12.49 -5.90
C ASN A 128 11.53 -12.79 -7.13
N ASN A 129 10.22 -12.62 -7.03
CA ASN A 129 9.27 -12.77 -8.12
C ASN A 129 8.83 -11.42 -8.70
N PHE A 130 9.43 -10.32 -8.25
CA PHE A 130 9.06 -8.96 -8.60
C PHE A 130 10.29 -8.20 -9.07
N ARG A 131 10.19 -7.47 -10.19
CA ARG A 131 11.26 -6.55 -10.63
C ARG A 131 10.67 -5.25 -11.08
N LEU A 132 11.29 -4.15 -10.64
CA LEU A 132 11.08 -2.84 -11.22
C LEU A 132 11.73 -2.84 -12.62
N ALA A 133 10.98 -2.41 -13.63
CA ALA A 133 11.47 -2.27 -15.00
C ALA A 133 11.78 -0.79 -15.28
N HIS A 134 11.85 -0.42 -16.56
CA HIS A 134 12.17 0.93 -16.98
C HIS A 134 11.23 2.02 -16.43
N MET A 135 11.76 3.23 -16.37
CA MET A 135 11.03 4.45 -16.04
C MET A 135 9.98 4.75 -17.11
N LEU A 136 8.90 5.40 -16.69
CA LEU A 136 7.88 5.97 -17.55
C LEU A 136 7.80 7.48 -17.30
N PRO A 137 7.58 8.29 -18.35
CA PRO A 137 7.31 9.71 -18.17
C PRO A 137 5.92 9.87 -17.51
N HIS A 138 5.68 10.98 -16.82
CA HIS A 138 4.35 11.28 -16.32
C HIS A 138 3.33 11.27 -17.46
N HIS A 139 2.18 10.62 -17.25
CA HIS A 139 1.22 10.38 -18.33
C HIS A 139 0.69 11.69 -18.96
N ASP A 140 0.58 12.78 -18.20
CA ASP A 140 0.18 14.10 -18.73
C ASP A 140 1.28 14.85 -19.50
N SER A 141 2.49 14.29 -19.63
CA SER A 141 3.57 14.96 -20.38
C SER A 141 3.41 14.79 -21.89
N ASP A 142 3.85 15.79 -22.66
CA ASP A 142 3.77 15.77 -24.13
C ASP A 142 4.45 14.53 -24.73
N ILE A 143 5.62 14.14 -24.18
CA ILE A 143 6.29 12.92 -24.62
C ILE A 143 5.41 11.69 -24.37
N ALA A 144 4.82 11.54 -23.18
CA ALA A 144 3.99 10.38 -22.85
C ALA A 144 2.78 10.24 -23.80
N GLN A 145 2.20 11.36 -24.25
CA GLN A 145 1.08 11.36 -25.17
C GLN A 145 1.44 10.78 -26.55
N ASP A 146 2.69 10.93 -26.97
CA ASP A 146 3.21 10.40 -28.24
C ASP A 146 3.71 8.95 -28.13
N LEU A 147 3.96 8.41 -26.93
CA LEU A 147 4.52 7.06 -26.79
C LEU A 147 3.44 5.98 -26.63
N VAL A 148 3.67 4.83 -27.26
CA VAL A 148 2.98 3.58 -26.97
C VAL A 148 4.00 2.55 -26.50
N TRP A 149 3.86 2.13 -25.24
CA TRP A 149 4.79 1.22 -24.58
C TRP A 149 4.45 -0.23 -24.85
N TYR A 150 5.47 -1.03 -25.13
CA TYR A 150 5.37 -2.48 -25.00
C TYR A 150 5.40 -2.85 -23.52
N LYS A 151 4.52 -3.76 -23.12
CA LYS A 151 4.48 -4.25 -21.74
C LYS A 151 5.77 -4.98 -21.40
N ALA A 152 6.36 -4.66 -20.25
CA ALA A 152 7.51 -5.39 -19.73
C ALA A 152 7.10 -6.83 -19.39
N GLU A 153 7.93 -7.79 -19.80
CA GLU A 153 7.67 -9.21 -19.61
C GLU A 153 8.84 -9.93 -18.95
N TRP A 154 8.52 -10.89 -18.07
CA TRP A 154 9.52 -11.62 -17.33
C TRP A 154 10.41 -12.45 -18.27
N GLY A 155 11.72 -12.23 -18.21
CA GLY A 155 12.69 -12.94 -19.06
C GLY A 155 12.90 -12.31 -20.45
N LEU A 156 12.17 -11.24 -20.79
CA LEU A 156 12.39 -10.47 -22.02
C LEU A 156 13.08 -9.14 -21.69
N GLU A 157 14.41 -9.18 -21.52
CA GLU A 157 15.21 -8.05 -21.03
C GLU A 157 15.08 -6.76 -21.87
N GLY A 158 14.85 -6.89 -23.19
CA GLY A 158 14.56 -5.75 -24.06
C GLY A 158 13.33 -4.96 -23.59
N THR A 159 12.22 -5.65 -23.30
CA THR A 159 10.99 -5.00 -22.79
C THR A 159 11.18 -4.44 -21.38
N ILE A 160 12.00 -5.08 -20.56
CA ILE A 160 12.33 -4.62 -19.20
C ILE A 160 13.13 -3.31 -19.24
N SER A 161 14.01 -3.16 -20.24
CA SER A 161 14.77 -1.92 -20.51
C SER A 161 13.92 -0.83 -21.20
N GLY A 162 12.72 -1.18 -21.64
CA GLY A 162 11.73 -0.29 -22.20
C GLY A 162 11.82 -0.18 -23.71
N LEU A 163 10.78 -0.71 -24.35
CA LEU A 163 10.54 -0.59 -25.78
C LEU A 163 9.23 0.17 -26.00
N PHE A 164 9.22 1.04 -26.99
CA PHE A 164 8.05 1.81 -27.38
C PHE A 164 8.06 2.09 -28.88
N TYR A 165 6.94 2.56 -29.40
CA TYR A 165 6.87 3.27 -30.67
C TYR A 165 6.18 4.62 -30.48
N ARG A 166 6.38 5.53 -31.43
CA ARG A 166 5.77 6.86 -31.42
C ARG A 166 4.52 6.91 -32.28
N LYS A 167 3.42 7.45 -31.77
CA LYS A 167 2.17 7.61 -32.53
C LYS A 167 2.36 8.58 -33.70
N SER A 168 3.10 9.66 -33.48
CA SER A 168 3.43 10.68 -34.49
C SER A 168 4.14 10.10 -35.72
N GLN A 169 4.91 9.03 -35.55
CA GLN A 169 5.62 8.33 -36.62
C GLN A 169 4.81 7.16 -37.21
N ASN A 170 3.67 6.81 -36.61
CA ASN A 170 2.85 5.67 -36.99
C ASN A 170 1.35 6.03 -36.97
N PRO A 171 0.89 7.01 -37.78
CA PRO A 171 -0.49 7.49 -37.76
C PRO A 171 -1.50 6.41 -38.19
N ASP A 172 -1.12 5.52 -39.11
CA ASP A 172 -1.93 4.40 -39.60
C ASP A 172 -1.50 3.09 -38.93
N ALA A 173 -1.61 3.01 -37.60
CA ALA A 173 -1.11 1.93 -36.73
C ALA A 173 -1.67 0.50 -36.98
N SER A 174 -2.24 0.24 -38.15
CA SER A 174 -2.66 -1.07 -38.65
C SER A 174 -1.54 -1.89 -39.30
N SER A 175 -0.28 -1.40 -39.32
CA SER A 175 0.88 -2.03 -39.97
C SER A 175 2.11 -2.12 -39.05
N TRP A 176 3.27 -2.46 -39.63
CA TRP A 176 4.57 -2.48 -38.97
C TRP A 176 4.93 -1.11 -38.38
N VAL A 177 5.45 -1.10 -37.15
CA VAL A 177 5.91 0.11 -36.47
C VAL A 177 7.41 0.05 -36.22
N TYR A 178 8.06 1.21 -36.24
CA TYR A 178 9.46 1.32 -35.81
C TYR A 178 9.52 1.34 -34.28
N VAL A 179 10.23 0.37 -33.70
CA VAL A 179 10.36 0.20 -32.25
C VAL A 179 11.68 0.80 -31.79
N GLU A 180 11.60 1.66 -30.78
CA GLU A 180 12.72 2.35 -30.16
C GLU A 180 12.93 1.87 -28.72
N GLY A 181 14.17 1.99 -28.23
CA GLY A 181 14.51 1.82 -26.83
C GLY A 181 14.56 3.15 -26.07
N THR A 182 14.42 3.11 -24.74
CA THR A 182 14.42 4.29 -23.86
C THR A 182 15.65 5.19 -23.96
N HIS A 183 16.79 4.67 -24.41
CA HIS A 183 18.01 5.46 -24.64
C HIS A 183 17.84 6.57 -25.70
N HIS A 184 16.87 6.47 -26.60
CA HIS A 184 16.54 7.53 -27.57
C HIS A 184 15.76 8.71 -26.97
N ILE A 185 15.24 8.58 -25.75
CA ILE A 185 14.40 9.59 -25.08
C ILE A 185 14.85 9.90 -23.65
N GLU A 186 16.08 9.55 -23.29
CA GLU A 186 16.53 9.55 -21.90
C GLU A 186 16.36 10.94 -21.24
N ARG A 187 16.65 12.01 -22.00
CA ARG A 187 16.56 13.39 -21.49
C ARG A 187 15.12 13.80 -21.22
N GLU A 188 14.23 13.61 -22.19
CA GLU A 188 12.81 13.94 -22.10
C GLU A 188 12.12 13.08 -21.04
N LEU A 189 12.48 11.80 -20.96
CA LEU A 189 12.03 10.88 -19.94
C LEU A 189 12.38 11.38 -18.54
N LYS A 190 13.64 11.77 -18.30
CA LYS A 190 14.08 12.33 -17.01
C LYS A 190 13.35 13.63 -16.65
N LEU A 191 13.10 14.50 -17.62
CA LEU A 191 12.38 15.76 -17.39
C LEU A 191 10.90 15.53 -17.05
N ALA A 192 10.28 14.52 -17.65
CA ALA A 192 8.87 14.19 -17.42
C ALA A 192 8.65 13.18 -16.27
N TYR A 193 9.70 12.59 -15.72
CA TYR A 193 9.60 11.52 -14.72
C TYR A 193 9.09 12.02 -13.36
N ARG A 194 8.11 11.30 -12.80
CA ARG A 194 7.58 11.57 -11.45
C ARG A 194 7.40 10.30 -10.61
N GLY A 195 8.29 9.32 -10.79
CA GLY A 195 8.27 8.07 -10.03
C GLY A 195 7.64 6.88 -10.75
N GLN A 196 7.11 7.04 -11.96
CA GLN A 196 6.39 5.98 -12.68
C GLN A 196 7.34 4.96 -13.30
N HIS A 197 7.05 3.68 -13.14
CA HIS A 197 7.81 2.57 -13.69
C HIS A 197 6.89 1.46 -14.19
N GLN A 198 7.28 0.79 -15.27
CA GLN A 198 6.77 -0.56 -15.49
C GLN A 198 7.36 -1.53 -14.46
N TYR A 199 6.74 -2.69 -14.32
CA TYR A 199 7.23 -3.76 -13.47
C TYR A 199 6.88 -5.12 -14.06
N VAL A 200 7.61 -6.14 -13.64
CA VAL A 200 7.28 -7.54 -13.94
C VAL A 200 7.07 -8.31 -12.65
N TRP A 201 6.01 -9.12 -12.62
CA TRP A 201 5.67 -9.94 -11.46
C TRP A 201 5.35 -11.35 -11.92
N LYS A 202 6.26 -12.30 -11.65
CA LYS A 202 6.18 -13.70 -12.15
C LYS A 202 4.93 -14.46 -11.66
N LYS A 203 4.42 -14.10 -10.49
CA LYS A 203 3.22 -14.68 -9.87
C LYS A 203 2.40 -13.54 -9.26
N PRO A 204 1.68 -12.77 -10.10
CA PRO A 204 1.00 -11.57 -9.67
C PRO A 204 -0.12 -11.93 -8.69
N ARG A 205 -0.22 -11.17 -7.61
CA ARG A 205 -1.32 -11.31 -6.64
C ARG A 205 -2.47 -10.40 -7.11
N THR A 206 -3.44 -11.00 -7.80
CA THR A 206 -4.61 -10.28 -8.37
C THR A 206 -5.37 -9.50 -7.31
N THR A 207 -5.47 -10.04 -6.09
CA THR A 207 -6.06 -9.36 -4.93
C THR A 207 -5.58 -7.93 -4.75
N TRP A 208 -4.29 -7.65 -4.98
CA TRP A 208 -3.74 -6.30 -4.83
C TRP A 208 -3.82 -5.46 -6.10
N ILE A 209 -3.79 -6.09 -7.27
CA ILE A 209 -3.88 -5.42 -8.57
C ILE A 209 -5.31 -4.92 -8.83
N GLU A 210 -6.30 -5.64 -8.31
CA GLU A 210 -7.74 -5.37 -8.45
C GLU A 210 -8.33 -4.63 -7.23
N ALA A 211 -7.47 -4.11 -6.36
CA ALA A 211 -7.90 -3.25 -5.26
C ALA A 211 -8.61 -2.00 -5.78
N THR A 212 -9.72 -1.62 -5.14
CA THR A 212 -10.47 -0.42 -5.52
C THR A 212 -9.95 0.85 -4.81
N VAL A 213 -9.07 0.65 -3.85
CA VAL A 213 -8.42 1.69 -3.05
C VAL A 213 -6.89 1.63 -3.24
N PRO A 214 -6.14 2.69 -2.88
CA PRO A 214 -4.69 2.70 -3.05
C PRO A 214 -4.00 1.53 -2.33
N VAL A 215 -3.03 0.92 -3.01
CA VAL A 215 -2.19 -0.16 -2.47
C VAL A 215 -0.73 0.22 -2.58
N TYR A 216 0.00 0.12 -1.47
CA TYR A 216 1.41 0.41 -1.36
C TYR A 216 2.16 -0.86 -0.98
N LEU A 217 3.07 -1.29 -1.85
CA LEU A 217 3.95 -2.43 -1.62
C LEU A 217 5.20 -1.96 -0.88
N ASP A 218 5.43 -2.49 0.31
CA ASP A 218 6.64 -2.24 1.10
C ASP A 218 7.64 -3.38 0.92
N PHE A 219 8.72 -3.09 0.21
CA PHE A 219 9.82 -4.03 0.02
C PHE A 219 10.91 -3.90 1.11
N GLY A 220 10.74 -2.97 2.05
CA GLY A 220 11.73 -2.65 3.09
C GLY A 220 12.71 -1.53 2.72
N GLU A 221 12.44 -0.78 1.65
CA GLU A 221 13.25 0.36 1.20
C GLU A 221 12.79 1.67 1.85
N GLU A 222 13.46 2.79 1.55
CA GLU A 222 13.02 4.15 1.95
C GLU A 222 11.78 4.65 1.19
N TRP A 223 11.34 3.89 0.18
CA TRP A 223 10.17 4.17 -0.64
C TRP A 223 9.17 3.02 -0.63
N LEU A 224 7.94 3.34 -0.99
CA LEU A 224 6.83 2.42 -1.25
C LEU A 224 6.53 2.38 -2.75
N CYS A 225 6.07 1.22 -3.20
CA CYS A 225 5.60 1.02 -4.56
C CYS A 225 4.08 1.12 -4.60
N ARG A 226 3.53 2.27 -5.02
CA ARG A 226 2.07 2.43 -5.21
C ARG A 226 1.66 1.75 -6.52
N LEU A 227 0.72 0.80 -6.45
CA LEU A 227 0.13 0.18 -7.65
C LEU A 227 -0.81 1.18 -8.33
N GLU A 228 -0.60 1.43 -9.62
CA GLU A 228 -1.36 2.41 -10.40
C GLU A 228 -1.65 1.93 -11.82
N GLN A 229 -2.51 2.67 -12.52
CA GLN A 229 -2.75 2.53 -13.95
C GLN A 229 -2.11 3.71 -14.69
N TYR A 230 -1.50 3.44 -15.84
CA TYR A 230 -0.82 4.47 -16.61
C TYR A 230 -1.82 5.30 -17.44
N GLY A 231 -2.20 6.45 -16.91
CA GLY A 231 -3.22 7.32 -17.52
C GLY A 231 -4.50 6.53 -17.83
N ASN A 232 -5.01 6.69 -19.05
CA ASN A 232 -6.23 6.01 -19.51
C ASN A 232 -5.95 4.66 -20.21
N THR A 233 -4.73 4.11 -20.09
CA THR A 233 -4.36 2.84 -20.72
C THR A 233 -4.62 1.65 -19.79
N ASN A 234 -4.64 0.42 -20.32
CA ASN A 234 -4.70 -0.79 -19.49
C ASN A 234 -3.35 -1.19 -18.86
N LEU A 235 -2.29 -0.38 -19.06
CA LEU A 235 -0.96 -0.68 -18.55
C LEU A 235 -0.91 -0.42 -17.04
N LYS A 236 -0.64 -1.48 -16.27
CA LYS A 236 -0.41 -1.39 -14.83
C LYS A 236 1.04 -0.99 -14.57
N ILE A 237 1.23 -0.05 -13.67
CA ILE A 237 2.53 0.53 -13.34
C ILE A 237 2.71 0.60 -11.82
N LEU A 238 3.93 0.93 -11.43
CA LEU A 238 4.23 1.40 -10.09
C LEU A 238 4.55 2.87 -10.11
N ARG A 239 4.21 3.56 -9.03
CA ARG A 239 4.78 4.85 -8.68
C ARG A 239 5.60 4.72 -7.40
N LEU A 240 6.88 5.10 -7.46
CA LEU A 240 7.76 5.13 -6.30
C LEU A 240 7.44 6.34 -5.43
N ILE A 241 7.10 6.11 -4.17
CA ILE A 241 6.67 7.13 -3.21
C ILE A 241 7.59 7.10 -1.98
N SER A 242 8.13 8.24 -1.57
CA SER A 242 8.92 8.31 -0.32
C SER A 242 8.06 7.90 0.89
N LYS A 243 8.60 7.06 1.79
CA LYS A 243 7.91 6.71 3.05
C LYS A 243 7.61 7.93 3.91
N VAL A 244 8.54 8.90 3.96
CA VAL A 244 8.35 10.15 4.70
C VAL A 244 7.18 10.94 4.14
N GLN A 245 7.10 11.06 2.81
CA GLN A 245 5.98 11.71 2.14
C GLN A 245 4.67 10.98 2.43
N PHE A 246 4.64 9.65 2.29
CA PHE A 246 3.46 8.85 2.57
C PHE A 246 2.93 9.06 3.99
N LEU A 247 3.81 8.97 5.01
CA LEU A 247 3.42 9.15 6.41
C LEU A 247 2.86 10.55 6.67
N ARG A 248 3.53 11.59 6.13
CA ARG A 248 3.07 12.98 6.23
C ARG A 248 1.69 13.13 5.60
N ASP A 249 1.52 12.67 4.37
CA ASP A 249 0.28 12.88 3.62
C ASP A 249 -0.87 12.09 4.26
N CYS A 250 -0.64 10.90 4.82
CA CYS A 250 -1.66 10.17 5.60
C CYS A 250 -2.21 10.99 6.78
N MET A 251 -1.37 11.80 7.41
CA MET A 251 -1.76 12.62 8.57
C MET A 251 -2.41 13.95 8.19
N LEU A 252 -2.23 14.43 6.95
CA LEU A 252 -2.68 15.75 6.50
C LEU A 252 -3.83 15.70 5.50
N GLU A 253 -3.86 14.69 4.64
CA GLU A 253 -4.89 14.53 3.63
C GLU A 253 -6.16 13.95 4.22
N VAL A 254 -7.30 14.32 3.65
CA VAL A 254 -8.64 13.81 4.03
C VAL A 254 -9.12 12.67 3.13
N ASP A 255 -8.52 12.52 1.95
CA ASP A 255 -8.89 11.52 0.94
C ASP A 255 -7.63 10.71 0.58
N VAL A 256 -7.72 9.39 0.72
CA VAL A 256 -6.65 8.45 0.38
C VAL A 256 -6.12 8.62 -1.04
N LYS A 257 -6.93 9.11 -1.98
CA LYS A 257 -6.51 9.33 -3.37
C LYS A 257 -5.41 10.38 -3.46
N LYS A 258 -5.44 11.40 -2.59
CA LYS A 258 -4.49 12.52 -2.56
C LYS A 258 -3.12 12.17 -1.97
N ILE A 259 -3.00 11.01 -1.30
CA ILE A 259 -1.74 10.59 -0.69
C ILE A 259 -0.67 10.47 -1.79
N ALA A 260 0.38 11.29 -1.64
CA ALA A 260 1.51 11.38 -2.55
C ALA A 260 1.19 11.89 -3.98
N ASP A 261 0.09 12.61 -4.17
CA ASP A 261 -0.22 13.24 -5.46
C ASP A 261 0.67 14.47 -5.75
N ASN A 262 1.13 15.17 -4.71
CA ASN A 262 2.03 16.30 -4.83
C ASN A 262 3.46 15.91 -4.43
N PRO A 263 4.37 15.61 -5.38
CA PRO A 263 5.73 15.22 -5.05
C PRO A 263 6.40 16.32 -4.21
N PHE A 264 6.99 15.90 -3.09
CA PHE A 264 7.84 16.77 -2.30
C PHE A 264 9.01 17.19 -3.19
N LYS A 265 9.07 18.47 -3.58
CA LYS A 265 10.31 19.03 -4.13
C LYS A 265 11.30 19.03 -2.96
N LEU A 266 12.17 18.02 -2.88
CA LEU A 266 13.37 18.14 -2.07
C LEU A 266 14.03 19.45 -2.52
N LYS A 267 14.03 20.46 -1.63
CA LYS A 267 14.91 21.61 -1.83
C LYS A 267 16.31 21.00 -1.87
N ASN A 268 16.95 21.07 -3.03
CA ASN A 268 18.34 20.66 -3.19
C ASN A 268 19.15 21.32 -2.07
N SER A 269 19.67 20.50 -1.15
CA SER A 269 20.76 20.86 -0.26
C SER A 269 22.06 20.81 -1.03
#